data_AF-R7QJA5-F1
#
_entry.id   AF-R7QJA5-F1
#
_cell.length_a   1.000
_cell.length_b   1.000
_cell.length_c   1.000
_cell.angle_alpha   90.00
_cell.angle_beta   90.00
_cell.angle_gamma   90.00
#
_symmetry.space_group_name_H-M   'P 1'
#
loop_
_entity.id
_entity.type
_entity.pdbx_description
1 polymer ?
#
loop_
_entity_poly.entity_id
_entity_poly.type
_entity_poly.pdbx_seq_one_letter_code
_entity_poly.pdbx_strand_id
1 'polypeptide(L)'
;MNSFFYTKLVRFNRAKGCSVYEYKQVRRWTRQFDVFSYDVMLIPINQANTHWTLGVINFKDQTVEHLDSMGTGGLLKVREHLMSWVRDEAADKSKPFSPNNWTMPPRDVPRQLNSDDCGVFLCKFADFISRGWQEFTFSQQHMNYFRSRIAHELLMERAT
;
A
#
# COMPACT_ATOMS: atom_id res chain seq x y z
N MET A 1 -7.18 -3.20 -2.65
CA MET A 1 -7.80 -2.69 -1.40
C MET A 1 -8.06 -1.19 -1.56
N ASN A 2 -9.03 -0.58 -0.86
CA ASN A 2 -9.24 0.88 -0.93
C ASN A 2 -8.53 1.64 0.20
N SER A 3 -8.48 2.96 0.09
CA SER A 3 -7.74 3.84 1.01
C SER A 3 -8.26 3.86 2.45
N PHE A 4 -9.51 3.44 2.69
CA PHE A 4 -10.09 3.40 4.02
C PHE A 4 -9.60 2.20 4.84
N PHE A 5 -9.05 1.17 4.19
CA PHE A 5 -8.62 -0.06 4.87
C PHE A 5 -7.60 0.24 5.96
N TYR A 6 -6.51 0.93 5.61
CA TYR A 6 -5.44 1.19 6.56
C TYR A 6 -5.89 2.15 7.67
N THR A 7 -6.74 3.14 7.35
CA THR A 7 -7.34 4.05 8.34
C THR A 7 -8.23 3.31 9.35
N LYS A 8 -8.88 2.22 8.96
CA LYS A 8 -9.66 1.36 9.86
C LYS A 8 -8.79 0.37 10.62
N LEU A 9 -7.73 -0.12 9.99
CA LEU A 9 -6.76 -1.02 10.62
C LEU A 9 -5.95 -0.31 11.71
N VAL A 10 -5.59 0.96 11.48
CA VAL A 10 -4.71 1.73 12.35
C VAL A 10 -5.36 3.08 12.65
N ARG A 11 -5.70 3.31 13.91
CA ARG A 11 -6.30 4.57 14.38
C ARG A 11 -5.30 5.36 15.21
N PHE A 12 -5.16 6.65 14.93
CA PHE A 12 -4.40 7.54 15.82
C PHE A 12 -5.19 7.83 17.10
N ASN A 13 -4.63 7.46 18.24
CA ASN A 13 -5.17 7.76 19.56
C ASN A 13 -4.55 9.07 20.06
N ARG A 14 -5.32 10.17 19.97
CA ARG A 14 -4.89 11.51 20.41
C ARG A 14 -4.53 11.56 21.90
N ALA A 15 -5.27 10.84 22.75
CA ALA A 15 -5.02 10.85 24.19
C ALA A 15 -3.69 10.17 24.57
N LYS A 16 -3.28 9.16 23.80
CA LYS A 16 -2.02 8.43 24.02
C LYS A 16 -0.87 8.90 23.12
N GLY A 17 -1.13 9.82 22.20
CA GLY A 17 -0.15 10.30 21.22
C GLY A 17 0.40 9.19 20.30
N CYS A 18 -0.30 8.07 20.15
CA CYS A 18 0.21 6.90 19.44
C CYS A 18 -0.82 6.28 18.48
N SER A 19 -0.34 5.53 17.50
CA SER A 19 -1.20 4.74 16.61
C SER A 19 -1.57 3.41 17.27
N VAL A 20 -2.84 3.00 17.12
CA VAL A 20 -3.39 1.77 17.68
C VAL A 20 -3.82 0.87 16.53
N TYR A 21 -3.30 -0.36 16.52
CA TYR A 21 -3.67 -1.41 15.57
C TYR A 21 -4.95 -2.13 16.03
N GLU A 22 -5.93 -2.30 15.12
CA GLU A 22 -7.27 -2.82 15.41
C GLU A 22 -7.79 -3.76 14.30
N TYR A 23 -7.24 -4.99 14.19
CA TYR A 23 -7.68 -6.01 13.20
C TYR A 23 -9.20 -6.20 13.12
N LYS A 24 -9.90 -6.16 14.27
CA LYS A 24 -11.37 -6.36 14.33
C LYS A 24 -12.14 -5.42 13.41
N GLN A 25 -11.63 -4.20 13.16
CA GLN A 25 -12.28 -3.21 12.29
C GLN A 25 -12.22 -3.60 10.81
N VAL A 26 -11.26 -4.44 10.43
CA VAL A 26 -11.06 -4.87 9.03
C VAL A 26 -11.29 -6.37 8.78
N ARG A 27 -11.52 -7.16 9.82
CA ARG A 27 -11.75 -8.64 9.75
C ARG A 27 -12.72 -9.10 8.66
N ARG A 28 -13.72 -8.29 8.30
CA ARG A 28 -14.75 -8.63 7.31
C ARG A 28 -14.42 -8.20 5.87
N TRP A 29 -13.34 -7.46 5.64
CA TRP A 29 -13.03 -6.84 4.35
C TRP A 29 -12.69 -7.86 3.25
N THR A 30 -12.15 -9.01 3.64
CA THR A 30 -11.80 -10.15 2.79
C THR A 30 -12.86 -11.26 2.86
N ARG A 31 -14.01 -11.06 3.53
CA ARG A 31 -14.97 -12.15 3.78
C ARG A 31 -15.49 -12.81 2.49
N GLN A 32 -15.54 -12.07 1.39
CA GLN A 32 -16.13 -12.52 0.12
C GLN A 32 -15.10 -13.14 -0.84
N PHE A 33 -13.81 -13.14 -0.51
CA PHE A 33 -12.77 -13.68 -1.39
C PHE A 33 -11.56 -14.16 -0.60
N ASP A 34 -10.84 -15.15 -1.13
CA ASP A 34 -9.60 -15.60 -0.51
C ASP A 34 -8.45 -14.66 -0.88
N VAL A 35 -8.07 -13.74 0.01
CA VAL A 35 -7.00 -12.79 -0.25
C VAL A 35 -5.64 -13.47 -0.49
N PHE A 36 -5.42 -14.65 0.08
CA PHE A 36 -4.18 -15.42 -0.08
C PHE A 36 -4.10 -16.16 -1.42
N SER A 37 -5.17 -16.15 -2.22
CA SER A 37 -5.15 -16.71 -3.59
C SER A 37 -4.56 -15.75 -4.63
N TYR A 38 -4.28 -14.50 -4.23
CA TYR A 38 -3.66 -13.50 -5.09
C TYR A 38 -2.17 -13.42 -4.82
N ASP A 39 -1.38 -13.04 -5.84
CA ASP A 39 0.06 -12.82 -5.67
C ASP A 39 0.36 -11.59 -4.81
N VAL A 40 -0.37 -10.49 -5.04
CA VAL A 40 -0.09 -9.19 -4.43
C VAL A 40 -1.37 -8.49 -3.99
N MET A 41 -1.34 -7.86 -2.81
CA MET A 41 -2.34 -6.92 -2.32
C MET A 41 -1.78 -5.51 -2.22
N LEU A 42 -2.37 -4.60 -2.99
CA LEU A 42 -2.05 -3.17 -3.03
C LEU A 42 -3.01 -2.38 -2.12
N ILE A 43 -2.44 -1.55 -1.25
CA ILE A 43 -3.14 -0.83 -0.18
C ILE A 43 -2.77 0.66 -0.25
N PRO A 44 -3.59 1.51 -0.89
CA PRO A 44 -3.41 2.95 -0.82
C PRO A 44 -3.54 3.44 0.63
N ILE A 45 -2.64 4.33 1.06
CA ILE A 45 -2.63 4.88 2.41
C ILE A 45 -2.57 6.40 2.32
N ASN A 46 -3.59 7.06 2.87
CA ASN A 46 -3.61 8.52 3.03
C ASN A 46 -3.18 8.89 4.45
N GLN A 47 -1.97 9.38 4.60
CA GLN A 47 -1.42 9.84 5.87
C GLN A 47 -1.84 11.29 6.12
N ALA A 48 -2.43 11.53 7.29
CA ALA A 48 -2.88 12.85 7.75
C ALA A 48 -3.80 13.61 6.76
N ASN A 49 -4.49 12.90 5.87
CA ASN A 49 -5.32 13.45 4.79
C ASN A 49 -4.57 14.30 3.74
N THR A 50 -3.24 14.24 3.70
CA THR A 50 -2.42 15.09 2.82
C THR A 50 -1.38 14.34 2.02
N HIS A 51 -0.92 13.17 2.49
CA HIS A 51 0.18 12.45 1.87
C HIS A 51 -0.20 11.01 1.49
N TRP A 52 -0.09 10.71 0.20
CA TRP A 52 -0.43 9.40 -0.36
C TRP A 52 0.80 8.51 -0.48
N THR A 53 0.68 7.29 0.06
CA THR A 53 1.71 6.26 0.00
C THR A 53 1.09 4.89 -0.28
N LEU A 54 1.90 3.91 -0.68
CA LEU A 54 1.40 2.57 -1.04
C LEU A 54 1.96 1.50 -0.09
N GLY A 55 1.08 0.80 0.60
CA GLY A 55 1.40 -0.48 1.24
C GLY A 55 1.30 -1.63 0.23
N VAL A 56 2.25 -2.54 0.26
CA VAL A 56 2.30 -3.70 -0.64
C VAL A 56 2.52 -4.95 0.19
N ILE A 57 1.65 -5.94 0.03
CA ILE A 57 1.81 -7.27 0.58
C ILE A 57 1.95 -8.22 -0.60
N ASN A 58 3.12 -8.84 -0.75
CA ASN A 58 3.35 -9.86 -1.76
C ASN A 58 3.26 -11.23 -1.08
N PHE A 59 2.17 -11.97 -1.34
CA PHE A 59 1.96 -13.29 -0.75
C PHE A 59 2.84 -14.35 -1.40
N LYS A 60 3.18 -14.19 -2.68
CA LYS A 60 4.03 -15.11 -3.43
C LYS A 60 5.48 -15.08 -2.93
N ASP A 61 6.03 -13.88 -2.77
CA ASP A 61 7.41 -13.66 -2.31
C ASP A 61 7.51 -13.46 -0.79
N GLN A 62 6.37 -13.47 -0.09
CA GLN A 62 6.24 -13.27 1.35
C GLN A 62 6.91 -11.96 1.83
N THR A 63 6.67 -10.85 1.13
CA THR A 63 7.22 -9.54 1.49
C THR A 63 6.14 -8.54 1.90
N VAL A 64 6.52 -7.60 2.77
CA VAL A 64 5.71 -6.43 3.10
C VAL A 64 6.55 -5.17 2.88
N GLU A 65 6.06 -4.30 1.99
CA GLU A 65 6.73 -3.07 1.59
C GLU A 65 5.85 -1.85 1.81
N HIS A 66 6.48 -0.69 1.96
CA HIS A 66 5.81 0.61 2.01
C HIS A 66 6.56 1.59 1.11
N LEU A 67 5.86 2.09 0.09
CA LEU A 67 6.42 2.94 -0.95
C LEU A 67 5.95 4.38 -0.73
N ASP A 68 6.90 5.28 -0.58
CA ASP A 68 6.68 6.69 -0.27
C ASP A 68 7.59 7.57 -1.16
N SER A 69 6.99 8.33 -2.07
CA SER A 69 7.70 9.23 -2.98
C SER A 69 8.28 10.47 -2.30
N MET A 70 7.77 10.91 -1.14
CA MET A 70 8.37 12.01 -0.36
C MET A 70 9.50 11.52 0.55
N GLY A 71 9.53 10.23 0.89
CA GLY A 71 10.56 9.66 1.76
C GLY A 71 10.49 10.15 3.21
N THR A 72 9.33 10.63 3.64
CA THR A 72 9.10 11.34 4.91
C THR A 72 9.12 10.46 6.17
N GLY A 73 9.70 9.26 6.10
CA GLY A 73 9.82 8.35 7.24
C GLY A 73 8.51 7.63 7.61
N GLY A 74 8.54 6.78 8.64
CA GLY A 74 7.40 5.94 9.03
C GLY A 74 7.28 4.59 8.29
N LEU A 75 8.21 4.31 7.37
CA LEU A 75 8.24 3.09 6.55
C LEU A 75 8.16 1.80 7.36
N LEU A 76 8.85 1.74 8.50
CA LEU A 76 8.89 0.53 9.31
C LEU A 76 7.55 0.23 9.99
N LYS A 77 6.90 1.25 10.58
CA LYS A 77 5.63 1.06 11.31
C LYS A 77 4.50 0.59 10.40
N VAL A 78 4.39 1.17 9.19
CA VAL A 78 3.39 0.73 8.22
C VAL A 78 3.60 -0.74 7.87
N ARG A 79 4.85 -1.15 7.59
CA ARG A 79 5.18 -2.54 7.29
C ARG A 79 4.87 -3.47 8.47
N GLU A 80 5.19 -3.08 9.70
CA GLU A 80 4.86 -3.84 10.92
C GLU A 80 3.35 -4.03 11.12
N HIS A 81 2.54 -2.99 10.89
CA HIS A 81 1.09 -3.09 10.96
C HIS A 81 0.53 -4.02 9.88
N LEU A 82 1.03 -3.91 8.65
CA LEU A 82 0.60 -4.77 7.54
C LEU A 82 1.02 -6.22 7.78
N MET A 83 2.22 -6.47 8.30
CA MET A 83 2.68 -7.80 8.70
C MET A 83 1.83 -8.39 9.84
N SER A 84 1.45 -7.55 10.81
CA SER A 84 0.50 -7.94 11.86
C SER A 84 -0.86 -8.31 11.28
N TRP A 85 -1.33 -7.57 10.27
CA TRP A 85 -2.57 -7.89 9.56
C TRP A 85 -2.47 -9.23 8.82
N VAL A 86 -1.37 -9.50 8.09
CA VAL A 86 -1.15 -10.79 7.41
C VAL A 86 -1.26 -11.95 8.41
N ARG A 87 -0.61 -11.85 9.56
CA ARG A 87 -0.67 -12.87 10.62
C ARG A 87 -2.10 -13.09 11.11
N ASP A 88 -2.80 -12.02 11.47
CA ASP A 88 -4.13 -12.09 12.08
C ASP A 88 -5.18 -12.56 11.06
N GLU A 89 -5.05 -12.14 9.80
CA GLU A 89 -5.87 -12.58 8.68
C GLU A 89 -5.64 -14.06 8.38
N ALA A 90 -4.38 -14.52 8.36
CA ALA A 90 -4.06 -15.93 8.14
C ALA A 90 -4.62 -16.81 9.26
N ALA A 91 -4.50 -16.38 10.52
CA ALA A 91 -5.11 -17.07 11.64
C ALA A 91 -6.65 -17.13 11.53
N ASP A 92 -7.32 -16.02 11.20
CA ASP A 92 -8.77 -15.96 11.03
C ASP A 92 -9.28 -16.85 9.88
N LYS A 93 -8.51 -16.98 8.81
CA LYS A 93 -8.84 -17.84 7.65
C LYS A 93 -8.27 -19.25 7.74
N SER A 94 -7.63 -19.59 8.87
CA SER A 94 -6.95 -20.88 9.07
C SER A 94 -5.96 -21.22 7.94
N LYS A 95 -5.23 -20.19 7.48
CA LYS A 95 -4.18 -20.31 6.45
C LYS A 95 -2.82 -20.53 7.12
N PRO A 96 -1.92 -21.32 6.49
CA PRO A 96 -0.55 -21.47 6.97
C PRO A 96 0.16 -20.12 7.02
N PHE A 97 0.84 -19.84 8.13
CA PHE A 97 1.65 -18.63 8.30
C PHE A 97 2.88 -18.93 9.15
N SER A 98 4.05 -18.65 8.60
CA SER A 98 5.34 -18.75 9.30
C SER A 98 5.99 -17.37 9.28
N PRO A 99 6.06 -16.65 10.42
CA PRO A 99 6.67 -15.32 10.48
C PRO A 99 8.10 -15.27 9.90
N ASN A 100 8.86 -16.36 10.07
CA ASN A 100 10.26 -16.45 9.65
C ASN A 100 10.46 -16.45 8.12
N ASN A 101 9.40 -16.76 7.37
CA ASN A 101 9.46 -16.74 5.91
C ASN A 101 9.20 -15.34 5.34
N TRP A 102 8.68 -14.42 6.15
CA TRP A 102 8.28 -13.10 5.69
C TRP A 102 9.39 -12.07 5.92
N THR A 103 9.57 -11.17 4.95
CA THR A 103 10.56 -10.11 5.04
C THR A 103 9.93 -8.72 4.84
N MET A 104 10.59 -7.70 5.37
CA MET A 104 10.21 -6.29 5.20
C MET A 104 11.37 -5.54 4.54
N PRO A 105 11.68 -5.81 3.25
CA PRO A 105 12.83 -5.20 2.60
C PRO A 105 12.64 -3.68 2.51
N PRO A 106 13.72 -2.90 2.63
CA PRO A 106 13.69 -1.52 2.16
C PRO A 106 13.58 -1.53 0.63
N ARG A 107 12.91 -0.53 0.06
CA ARG A 107 12.86 -0.33 -1.38
C ARG A 107 13.14 1.13 -1.70
N ASP A 108 14.12 1.35 -2.57
CA ASP A 108 14.33 2.67 -3.13
C ASP A 108 13.30 2.91 -4.23
N VAL A 109 12.74 4.11 -4.25
CA VAL A 109 11.64 4.49 -5.14
C VAL A 109 11.87 5.87 -5.72
N PRO A 110 11.42 6.14 -6.96
CA PRO A 110 11.40 7.48 -7.52
C PRO A 110 10.80 8.50 -6.54
N ARG A 111 11.55 9.58 -6.32
CA ARG A 111 11.16 10.65 -5.39
C ARG A 111 10.38 11.74 -6.11
N GLN A 112 9.37 12.28 -5.43
CA GLN A 112 8.70 13.49 -5.86
C GLN A 112 9.49 14.72 -5.44
N LEU A 113 9.41 15.79 -6.22
CA LEU A 113 10.10 17.06 -5.99
C LEU A 113 9.12 18.21 -5.65
N ASN A 114 7.83 17.90 -5.49
CA ASN A 114 6.77 18.85 -5.11
C ASN A 114 5.87 18.27 -4.01
N SER A 115 4.79 18.97 -3.66
CA SER A 115 3.89 18.60 -2.55
C SER A 115 2.57 17.95 -2.97
N ASP A 116 2.31 17.77 -4.26
CA ASP A 116 1.00 17.40 -4.79
C ASP A 116 1.01 16.18 -5.74
N ASP A 117 2.17 15.64 -6.13
CA ASP A 117 2.27 14.45 -6.98
C ASP A 117 2.18 13.11 -6.24
N CYS A 118 2.13 13.09 -4.90
CA CYS A 118 2.16 11.83 -4.12
C CYS A 118 1.09 10.82 -4.57
N GLY A 119 -0.12 11.29 -4.94
CA GLY A 119 -1.17 10.44 -5.48
C GLY A 119 -0.86 9.86 -6.87
N VAL A 120 -0.17 10.61 -7.72
CA VAL A 120 0.24 10.16 -9.06
C VAL A 120 1.36 9.13 -8.96
N PHE A 121 2.35 9.37 -8.10
CA PHE A 121 3.39 8.39 -7.77
C PHE A 121 2.79 7.10 -7.22
N LEU A 122 1.84 7.18 -6.28
CA LEU A 122 1.11 6.02 -5.76
C LEU A 122 0.46 5.20 -6.88
N CYS A 123 -0.27 5.85 -7.79
CA CYS A 123 -0.90 5.17 -8.93
C CYS A 123 0.14 4.48 -9.82
N LYS A 124 1.29 5.13 -10.07
CA LYS A 124 2.35 4.54 -10.90
C LYS A 124 3.10 3.41 -10.20
N PHE A 125 3.31 3.49 -8.88
CA PHE A 125 3.84 2.35 -8.12
C PHE A 125 2.89 1.15 -8.21
N ALA A 126 1.59 1.38 -8.04
CA ALA A 126 0.57 0.33 -8.13
C ALA A 126 0.54 -0.33 -9.53
N ASP A 127 0.58 0.47 -10.60
CA ASP A 127 0.60 -0.01 -11.99
C ASP A 127 1.86 -0.83 -12.33
N PHE A 128 3.03 -0.42 -11.84
CA PHE A 128 4.26 -1.19 -12.06
C PHE A 128 4.23 -2.53 -11.32
N ILE A 129 3.80 -2.52 -10.06
CA ILE A 129 3.78 -3.73 -9.23
C ILE A 129 2.72 -4.71 -9.71
N SER A 130 1.54 -4.24 -10.15
CA SER A 130 0.48 -5.11 -10.68
C SER A 130 0.91 -5.84 -11.97
N ARG A 131 1.87 -5.28 -12.71
CA ARG A 131 2.50 -5.91 -13.90
C ARG A 131 3.67 -6.83 -13.56
N GLY A 132 4.01 -6.98 -12.29
CA GLY A 132 5.17 -7.77 -11.84
C GLY A 132 6.52 -7.10 -12.11
N TRP A 133 6.55 -5.77 -12.34
CA TRP A 133 7.80 -5.06 -12.57
C TRP A 133 8.51 -4.74 -11.25
N GLN A 134 9.80 -5.08 -11.20
CA GLN A 134 10.65 -4.87 -10.03
C GLN A 134 11.25 -3.46 -10.00
N GLU A 135 11.53 -2.87 -11.15
CA GLU A 135 12.16 -1.57 -11.28
C GLU A 135 11.17 -0.49 -11.74
N PHE A 136 11.23 0.68 -11.09
CA PHE A 136 10.46 1.84 -11.51
C PHE A 136 11.27 2.66 -12.52
N THR A 137 10.86 2.61 -13.78
CA THR A 137 11.53 3.30 -14.90
C THR A 137 10.98 4.71 -15.15
N PHE A 138 10.31 5.29 -14.16
CA PHE A 138 9.74 6.64 -14.23
C PHE A 138 10.33 7.55 -13.15
N SER A 139 10.08 8.85 -13.29
CA SER A 139 10.60 9.90 -12.41
C SER A 139 9.66 11.10 -12.38
N GLN A 140 9.99 12.10 -11.56
CA GLN A 140 9.28 13.38 -11.48
C GLN A 140 9.01 14.03 -12.84
N GLN A 141 9.92 13.87 -13.82
CA GLN A 141 9.79 14.48 -15.16
C GLN A 141 8.55 13.98 -15.93
N HIS A 142 8.02 12.81 -15.55
CA HIS A 142 6.89 12.18 -16.21
C HIS A 142 5.52 12.54 -15.59
N MET A 143 5.48 13.24 -14.44
CA MET A 143 4.23 13.43 -13.68
C MET A 143 3.18 14.23 -14.44
N ASN A 144 3.57 15.26 -15.20
CA ASN A 144 2.64 16.02 -16.03
C ASN A 144 1.96 15.13 -17.08
N TYR A 145 2.75 14.28 -17.75
CA TYR A 145 2.22 13.32 -18.71
C TYR A 145 1.27 12.32 -18.02
N PHE A 146 1.65 11.76 -16.87
CA PHE A 146 0.79 10.81 -16.15
C PHE A 146 -0.51 11.44 -15.65
N ARG A 147 -0.49 12.70 -15.18
CA ARG A 147 -1.71 13.44 -14.82
C ARG A 147 -2.65 13.56 -16.02
N SER A 148 -2.14 14.02 -17.16
CA SER A 148 -2.93 14.14 -18.39
C SER A 148 -3.45 12.77 -18.85
N ARG A 149 -2.63 11.72 -18.72
CA ARG A 149 -3.00 10.37 -19.13
C ARG A 149 -4.13 9.80 -18.26
N ILE A 150 -4.03 9.93 -16.93
CA ILE A 150 -5.08 9.51 -15.99
C ILE A 150 -6.38 10.27 -16.29
N ALA A 151 -6.31 11.60 -16.48
CA ALA A 151 -7.49 12.40 -16.82
C ALA A 151 -8.13 11.93 -18.14
N HIS A 152 -7.32 11.69 -19.17
CA HIS A 152 -7.79 11.18 -20.45
C HIS A 152 -8.46 9.79 -20.31
N GLU A 153 -7.86 8.87 -19.55
CA GLU A 153 -8.41 7.54 -19.31
C GLU A 153 -9.77 7.59 -18.60
N LEU A 154 -9.92 8.47 -17.59
CA LEU A 154 -11.19 8.71 -16.90
C LEU A 154 -12.26 9.29 -17.84
N LEU A 155 -11.90 10.26 -18.67
CA LEU A 155 -12.83 10.88 -19.64
C LEU A 155 -13.28 9.92 -20.75
N MET A 156 -12.47 8.90 -21.03
CA MET A 156 -12.75 7.90 -22.07
C MET A 156 -13.36 6.61 -21.51
N GLU A 157 -13.64 6.54 -20.20
CA GLU A 157 -14.14 5.35 -19.50
C GLU A 157 -13.26 4.09 -19.72
N ARG A 158 -11.95 4.30 -19.90
CA ARG A 158 -10.98 3.21 -20.07
C ARG A 158 -10.17 3.07 -18.79
N ALA A 159 -10.54 2.10 -17.94
CA ALA A 159 -9.68 1.67 -16.85
C ALA A 159 -8.69 0.61 -17.36
N THR A 160 -7.39 0.83 -17.16
CA THR A 160 -6.32 -0.18 -17.40
C THR A 160 -6.16 -1.11 -16.23
#